data_AF-A0A257LPF3-F1
#
_entry.id   AF-A0A257LPF3-F1
#
_cell.length_a   1.000
_cell.length_b   1.000
_cell.length_c   1.000
_cell.angle_alpha   90.00
_cell.angle_beta   90.00
_cell.angle_gamma   90.00
#
_symmetry.space_group_name_H-M   'P 1'
#
loop_
_entity.id
_entity.type
_entity.pdbx_description
1 polymer ?
#
loop_
_entity_poly.entity_id
_entity_poly.type
_entity_poly.pdbx_seq_one_letter_code
_entity_poly.pdbx_strand_id
1 'polypeptide(L)'
;FAGTGAHTRAITGAKPETQRYFDQGVAFITSFNHDEGLRAMEYAVQLDPECAMAWWGVALACSPHINNTGVPADRAKRAREALAQAEKFAAPCTPAEKALIRAMGVRFAEDPKSKRRPLDEAYADAMREAWKAHPNDADIAAWAADARMMLRPWDLWHRDGKPQPGTEEVVAALDAALRLNPRHPLANHLAVHAHEASA
;
A
#
# COMPACT_ATOMS: atom_id res chain seq x y z
N PHE A 1 -9.36 -10.08 -13.16
CA PHE A 1 -9.68 -11.46 -13.60
C PHE A 1 -11.05 -11.82 -13.01
N ALA A 2 -11.75 -12.86 -13.49
CA ALA A 2 -12.98 -13.28 -12.82
C ALA A 2 -12.65 -13.69 -11.37
N GLY A 3 -13.50 -13.32 -10.40
CA GLY A 3 -13.33 -13.69 -8.99
C GLY A 3 -12.39 -12.80 -8.16
N THR A 4 -11.73 -11.78 -8.74
CA THR A 4 -10.80 -10.88 -8.02
C THR A 4 -11.42 -9.52 -7.67
N GLY A 5 -12.74 -9.38 -7.76
CA GLY A 5 -13.42 -8.09 -7.63
C GLY A 5 -13.30 -7.20 -8.88
N ALA A 6 -13.89 -6.01 -8.80
CA ALA A 6 -14.00 -5.04 -9.90
C ALA A 6 -13.14 -3.78 -9.69
N HIS A 7 -12.35 -3.72 -8.61
CA HIS A 7 -11.49 -2.59 -8.33
C HIS A 7 -10.33 -2.53 -9.32
N THR A 8 -10.01 -1.33 -9.78
CA THR A 8 -8.90 -1.06 -10.71
C THR A 8 -8.30 0.30 -10.35
N ARG A 9 -6.98 0.41 -10.49
CA ARG A 9 -6.25 1.68 -10.43
C ARG A 9 -5.50 1.84 -11.73
N ALA A 10 -5.94 2.76 -12.58
CA ALA A 10 -5.25 3.04 -13.84
C ALA A 10 -3.80 3.48 -13.56
N ILE A 11 -2.85 2.84 -14.23
CA ILE A 11 -1.42 3.16 -14.11
C ILE A 11 -0.85 3.68 -15.42
N THR A 12 0.02 4.69 -15.33
CA THR A 12 0.58 5.41 -16.46
C THR A 12 1.42 4.48 -17.36
N GLY A 13 1.13 4.53 -18.65
CA GLY A 13 1.93 3.86 -19.68
C GLY A 13 1.75 2.34 -19.76
N ALA A 14 0.92 1.73 -18.91
CA ALA A 14 0.75 0.28 -18.92
C ALA A 14 0.02 -0.21 -20.16
N LYS A 15 0.55 -1.31 -20.73
CA LYS A 15 -0.20 -2.14 -21.69
C LYS A 15 -1.46 -2.71 -21.02
N PRO A 16 -2.52 -3.04 -21.79
CA PRO A 16 -3.74 -3.61 -21.23
C PRO A 16 -3.53 -4.87 -20.38
N GLU A 17 -2.59 -5.74 -20.78
CA GLU A 17 -2.29 -6.96 -20.02
C GLU A 17 -1.54 -6.65 -18.71
N THR A 18 -0.60 -5.70 -18.73
CA THR A 18 0.07 -5.20 -17.53
C THR A 18 -0.92 -4.63 -16.52
N GLN A 19 -1.85 -3.79 -16.97
CA GLN A 19 -2.91 -3.23 -16.12
C GLN A 19 -3.74 -4.35 -15.47
N ARG A 20 -4.09 -5.40 -16.24
CA ARG A 20 -4.87 -6.53 -15.72
C ARG A 20 -4.14 -7.30 -14.61
N TYR A 21 -2.84 -7.54 -14.76
CA TYR A 21 -2.05 -8.22 -13.73
C TYR A 21 -1.73 -7.33 -12.53
N PHE A 22 -1.53 -6.02 -12.75
CA PHE A 22 -1.42 -5.06 -11.67
C PHE A 22 -2.70 -5.03 -10.81
N ASP A 23 -3.87 -4.92 -11.45
CA ASP A 23 -5.16 -4.96 -10.74
C ASP A 23 -5.37 -6.28 -10.01
N GLN A 24 -4.95 -7.41 -10.59
CA GLN A 24 -4.97 -8.71 -9.91
C GLN A 24 -4.08 -8.72 -8.67
N GLY A 25 -2.86 -8.20 -8.79
CA GLY A 25 -1.93 -8.09 -7.67
C GLY A 25 -2.51 -7.24 -6.54
N VAL A 26 -3.08 -6.08 -6.86
CA VAL A 26 -3.77 -5.22 -5.87
C VAL A 26 -4.93 -5.97 -5.21
N ALA A 27 -5.75 -6.69 -5.98
CA ALA A 27 -6.84 -7.47 -5.42
C ALA A 27 -6.36 -8.54 -4.41
N PHE A 28 -5.26 -9.24 -4.71
CA PHE A 28 -4.66 -10.19 -3.79
C PHE A 28 -4.08 -9.53 -2.54
N ILE A 29 -3.32 -8.44 -2.70
CA ILE A 29 -2.70 -7.70 -1.58
C ILE A 29 -3.78 -7.15 -0.63
N THR A 30 -4.84 -6.56 -1.17
CA THR A 30 -5.96 -6.02 -0.37
C THR A 30 -6.80 -7.11 0.32
N SER A 31 -6.63 -8.37 -0.11
CA SER A 31 -7.18 -9.57 0.54
C SER A 31 -6.14 -10.30 1.40
N PHE A 32 -4.99 -9.66 1.69
CA PHE A 32 -3.85 -10.18 2.45
C PHE A 32 -3.18 -11.45 1.87
N ASN A 33 -3.33 -11.72 0.57
CA ASN A 33 -2.56 -12.73 -0.14
C ASN A 33 -1.36 -12.10 -0.86
N HIS A 34 -0.34 -11.71 -0.09
CA HIS A 34 0.84 -11.01 -0.59
C HIS A 34 1.71 -11.87 -1.52
N ASP A 35 1.66 -13.20 -1.40
CA ASP A 35 2.45 -14.11 -2.24
C ASP A 35 1.89 -14.20 -3.67
N GLU A 36 0.57 -14.38 -3.82
CA GLU A 36 -0.05 -14.31 -5.15
C GLU A 36 -0.02 -12.87 -5.69
N GLY A 37 -0.12 -11.88 -4.81
CA GLY A 37 0.11 -10.48 -5.14
C GLY A 37 1.48 -10.26 -5.79
N LEU A 38 2.54 -10.77 -5.17
CA LEU A 38 3.89 -10.68 -5.69
C LEU A 38 4.02 -11.37 -7.05
N ARG A 39 3.51 -12.60 -7.19
CA ARG A 39 3.58 -13.32 -8.49
C ARG A 39 2.87 -12.58 -9.62
N ALA A 40 1.70 -12.00 -9.34
CA ALA A 40 0.98 -11.19 -10.32
C ALA A 40 1.78 -9.93 -10.72
N MET A 41 2.38 -9.24 -9.74
CA MET A 41 3.19 -8.03 -9.98
C MET A 41 4.49 -8.36 -10.73
N GLU A 42 5.14 -9.48 -10.43
CA GLU A 42 6.32 -9.95 -11.16
C GLU A 42 5.98 -10.27 -12.61
N TYR A 43 4.81 -10.85 -12.86
CA TYR A 43 4.36 -11.08 -14.23
C TYR A 43 4.00 -9.77 -14.96
N ALA A 44 3.37 -8.81 -14.28
CA ALA A 44 3.13 -7.48 -14.84
C ALA A 44 4.46 -6.79 -15.26
N VAL A 45 5.49 -6.89 -14.42
CA VAL A 45 6.83 -6.41 -14.72
C VAL A 45 7.47 -7.12 -15.91
N GLN A 46 7.26 -8.44 -16.08
CA GLN A 46 7.77 -9.18 -17.25
C GLN A 46 7.14 -8.70 -18.56
N LEU A 47 5.84 -8.37 -18.55
CA LEU A 47 5.10 -7.88 -19.71
C LEU A 47 5.50 -6.44 -20.09
N ASP A 48 5.83 -5.63 -19.09
CA ASP A 48 6.13 -4.21 -19.25
C ASP A 48 7.19 -3.72 -18.26
N PRO A 49 8.48 -4.00 -18.54
CA PRO A 49 9.59 -3.67 -17.64
C PRO A 49 9.82 -2.17 -17.46
N GLU A 50 9.22 -1.32 -18.30
CA GLU A 50 9.31 0.14 -18.21
C GLU A 50 8.11 0.75 -17.46
N CYS A 51 7.15 -0.07 -17.01
CA CYS A 51 6.02 0.41 -16.22
C CYS A 51 6.43 0.59 -14.75
N ALA A 52 6.64 1.84 -14.34
CA ALA A 52 7.05 2.18 -12.97
C ALA A 52 6.11 1.64 -11.90
N MET A 53 4.80 1.68 -12.13
CA MET A 53 3.83 1.24 -11.14
C MET A 53 3.75 -0.29 -11.01
N ALA A 54 4.08 -1.05 -12.05
CA ALA A 54 4.23 -2.51 -11.93
C ALA A 54 5.37 -2.85 -10.95
N TRP A 55 6.49 -2.13 -11.04
CA TRP A 55 7.60 -2.26 -10.09
C TRP A 55 7.24 -1.77 -8.68
N TRP A 56 6.52 -0.65 -8.55
CA TRP A 56 5.99 -0.22 -7.26
C TRP A 56 5.09 -1.29 -6.62
N GLY A 57 4.25 -1.95 -7.43
CA GLY A 57 3.38 -3.04 -6.99
C GLY A 57 4.13 -4.24 -6.41
N VAL A 58 5.30 -4.57 -6.95
CA VAL A 58 6.20 -5.58 -6.36
C VAL A 58 6.64 -5.17 -4.95
N ALA A 59 7.04 -3.91 -4.77
CA ALA A 59 7.46 -3.41 -3.46
C ALA A 59 6.28 -3.36 -2.46
N LEU A 60 5.09 -3.02 -2.94
CA LEU A 60 3.85 -3.12 -2.17
C LEU A 60 3.59 -4.57 -1.72
N ALA A 61 3.70 -5.56 -2.61
CA ALA A 61 3.52 -6.96 -2.27
C ALA A 61 4.55 -7.48 -1.25
N CYS A 62 5.77 -6.93 -1.25
CA CYS A 62 6.81 -7.26 -0.28
C CYS A 62 6.67 -6.52 1.06
N SER A 63 5.70 -5.62 1.21
CA SER A 63 5.48 -4.85 2.43
C SER A 63 4.87 -5.70 3.55
N PRO A 64 5.15 -5.37 4.82
CA PRO A 64 4.43 -5.97 5.94
C PRO A 64 3.01 -5.42 5.98
N HIS A 65 2.14 -6.18 6.65
CA HIS A 65 0.73 -5.86 6.86
C HIS A 65 0.30 -6.27 8.28
N ILE A 66 -0.94 -5.94 8.68
CA ILE A 66 -1.40 -6.11 10.07
C ILE A 66 -1.36 -7.57 10.56
N ASN A 67 -1.46 -8.56 9.65
CA ASN A 67 -1.36 -9.99 9.97
C ASN A 67 0.08 -10.53 9.92
N ASN A 68 1.02 -9.79 9.32
CA ASN A 68 2.43 -10.16 9.23
C ASN A 68 3.30 -8.89 9.21
N THR A 69 3.78 -8.51 10.40
CA THR A 69 4.51 -7.25 10.62
C THR A 69 6.01 -7.36 10.31
N GLY A 70 6.50 -8.57 10.06
CA GLY A 70 7.90 -8.81 9.71
C GLY A 70 8.17 -8.68 8.21
N VAL A 71 9.40 -8.31 7.86
CA VAL A 71 9.87 -8.34 6.46
C VAL A 71 11.14 -9.18 6.38
N PRO A 72 11.08 -10.38 5.78
CA PRO A 72 12.26 -11.18 5.49
C PRO A 72 13.32 -10.41 4.67
N ALA A 73 14.61 -10.71 4.88
CA ALA A 73 15.70 -9.96 4.26
C ALA A 73 15.69 -10.02 2.72
N ASP A 74 15.28 -11.16 2.16
CA ASP A 74 15.09 -11.38 0.73
C ASP A 74 13.90 -10.55 0.18
N ARG A 75 12.78 -10.47 0.90
CA ARG A 75 11.64 -9.59 0.55
C ARG A 75 12.03 -8.12 0.59
N ALA A 76 12.76 -7.70 1.62
CA ALA A 76 13.26 -6.33 1.71
C ALA A 76 14.20 -5.99 0.54
N LYS A 77 15.11 -6.92 0.19
CA LYS A 77 16.01 -6.77 -0.96
C LYS A 77 15.22 -6.66 -2.27
N ARG A 78 14.25 -7.55 -2.50
CA ARG A 78 13.39 -7.54 -3.69
C ARG A 78 12.61 -6.24 -3.82
N ALA A 79 12.09 -5.71 -2.72
CA ALA A 79 11.37 -4.45 -2.68
C ALA A 79 12.26 -3.26 -3.07
N ARG A 80 13.49 -3.18 -2.54
CA ARG A 80 14.46 -2.13 -2.90
C ARG A 80 14.85 -2.20 -4.37
N GLU A 81 15.13 -3.39 -4.90
CA GLU A 81 15.43 -3.58 -6.31
C GLU A 81 14.26 -3.13 -7.21
N ALA A 82 13.03 -3.42 -6.79
CA ALA A 82 11.83 -2.97 -7.49
C ALA A 82 11.70 -1.44 -7.43
N LEU A 83 11.91 -0.82 -6.27
CA LEU A 83 11.79 0.63 -6.10
C LEU A 83 12.83 1.38 -6.94
N ALA A 84 14.06 0.86 -7.05
CA ALA A 84 15.07 1.43 -7.93
C ALA A 84 14.60 1.44 -9.41
N GLN A 85 13.90 0.39 -9.87
CA GLN A 85 13.31 0.38 -11.21
C GLN A 85 12.09 1.31 -11.31
N ALA A 86 11.22 1.33 -10.29
CA ALA A 86 10.07 2.22 -10.25
C ALA A 86 10.51 3.69 -10.38
N GLU A 87 11.53 4.11 -9.64
CA GLU A 87 12.11 5.46 -9.70
C GLU A 87 12.73 5.76 -11.06
N LYS A 88 13.50 4.81 -11.62
CA LYS A 88 14.11 4.93 -12.95
C LYS A 88 13.07 5.24 -14.04
N PHE A 89 11.90 4.61 -13.96
CA PHE A 89 10.83 4.77 -14.95
C PHE A 89 9.73 5.75 -14.51
N ALA A 90 9.90 6.47 -13.40
CA ALA A 90 8.85 7.33 -12.85
C ALA A 90 8.66 8.66 -13.59
N ALA A 91 9.53 9.03 -14.53
CA ALA A 91 9.47 10.33 -15.22
C ALA A 91 8.07 10.67 -15.81
N PRO A 92 7.40 9.77 -16.58
CA PRO A 92 6.07 10.02 -17.13
C PRO A 92 4.94 9.91 -16.10
N CYS A 93 5.17 9.32 -14.93
CA CYS A 93 4.11 9.07 -13.94
C CYS A 93 3.41 10.35 -13.48
N THR A 94 2.13 10.18 -13.14
CA THR A 94 1.31 11.21 -12.51
C THR A 94 1.91 11.63 -11.15
N PRO A 95 1.53 12.82 -10.65
CA PRO A 95 1.90 13.24 -9.30
C PRO A 95 1.53 12.22 -8.20
N ALA A 96 0.33 11.61 -8.31
CA ALA A 96 -0.16 10.61 -7.35
C ALA A 96 0.72 9.34 -7.33
N GLU A 97 1.06 8.82 -8.51
CA GLU A 97 1.98 7.67 -8.64
C GLU A 97 3.38 7.99 -8.11
N LYS A 98 3.92 9.18 -8.43
CA LYS A 98 5.21 9.64 -7.90
C LYS A 98 5.19 9.76 -6.38
N ALA A 99 4.08 10.18 -5.78
CA ALA A 99 3.92 10.23 -4.34
C ALA A 99 3.95 8.82 -3.71
N LEU A 100 3.24 7.86 -4.31
CA LEU A 100 3.25 6.46 -3.87
C LEU A 100 4.64 5.81 -3.98
N ILE A 101 5.37 6.05 -5.08
CA ILE A 101 6.73 5.56 -5.27
C ILE A 101 7.66 6.15 -4.20
N ARG A 102 7.61 7.46 -4.00
CA ARG A 102 8.45 8.16 -3.02
C ARG A 102 8.17 7.71 -1.59
N ALA A 103 6.89 7.53 -1.23
CA ALA A 103 6.53 7.01 0.09
C ALA A 103 7.07 5.59 0.28
N MET A 104 6.87 4.70 -0.70
CA MET A 104 7.38 3.33 -0.62
C MET A 104 8.93 3.26 -0.55
N GLY A 105 9.63 4.23 -1.14
CA GLY A 105 11.09 4.39 -1.10
C GLY A 105 11.68 4.41 0.31
N VAL A 106 10.97 4.95 1.31
CA VAL A 106 11.47 5.03 2.70
C VAL A 106 11.10 3.82 3.56
N ARG A 107 10.31 2.87 3.04
CA ARG A 107 9.77 1.74 3.81
C ARG A 107 10.79 0.60 4.00
N PHE A 108 11.87 0.58 3.21
CA PHE A 108 12.86 -0.49 3.19
C PHE A 108 14.28 0.05 3.31
N ALA A 109 14.98 -0.29 4.40
CA ALA A 109 16.39 0.06 4.57
C ALA A 109 17.34 -0.89 3.82
N GLU A 110 18.52 -0.41 3.44
CA GLU A 110 19.59 -1.25 2.88
C GLU A 110 20.20 -2.17 3.94
N ASP A 111 20.47 -1.66 5.14
CA ASP A 111 21.00 -2.45 6.24
C ASP A 111 19.92 -3.37 6.82
N PRO A 112 20.06 -4.71 6.73
CA PRO A 112 19.09 -5.65 7.28
C PRO A 112 18.98 -5.60 8.81
N LYS A 113 19.91 -4.93 9.51
CA LYS A 113 19.86 -4.71 10.96
C LYS A 113 19.06 -3.47 11.36
N SER A 114 18.58 -2.70 10.39
CA SER A 114 17.78 -1.51 10.65
C SER A 114 16.53 -1.84 11.46
N LYS A 115 16.21 -1.00 12.43
CA LYS A 115 15.00 -1.15 13.22
C LYS A 115 13.78 -0.89 12.34
N ARG A 116 12.76 -1.74 12.45
CA ARG A 116 11.51 -1.65 11.69
C ARG A 116 10.71 -0.38 12.02
N ARG A 117 10.63 -0.03 13.30
CA ARG A 117 9.76 1.05 13.79
C ARG A 117 10.03 2.42 13.12
N PRO A 118 11.27 2.93 13.04
CA PRO A 118 11.53 4.19 12.33
C PRO A 118 11.14 4.16 10.84
N LEU A 119 11.25 3.00 10.17
CA LEU A 119 10.86 2.85 8.77
C LEU A 119 9.33 2.89 8.59
N ASP A 120 8.58 2.29 9.52
CA ASP A 120 7.13 2.39 9.52
C ASP A 120 6.66 3.82 9.79
N GLU A 121 7.29 4.53 10.73
CA GLU A 121 6.98 5.93 11.03
C GLU A 121 7.26 6.82 9.81
N ALA A 122 8.41 6.67 9.17
CA ALA A 122 8.75 7.40 7.95
C ALA A 122 7.79 7.10 6.80
N TYR A 123 7.39 5.84 6.62
CA TYR A 123 6.41 5.45 5.61
C TYR A 123 5.02 6.01 5.89
N ALA A 124 4.56 5.94 7.15
CA ALA A 124 3.27 6.49 7.55
C ALA A 124 3.21 8.01 7.37
N ASP A 125 4.28 8.73 7.73
CA ASP A 125 4.38 10.16 7.49
C ASP A 125 4.40 10.49 6.00
N ALA A 126 5.15 9.75 5.18
CA ALA A 126 5.19 9.97 3.73
C ALA A 126 3.84 9.69 3.05
N MET A 127 3.12 8.65 3.49
CA MET A 127 1.77 8.35 3.01
C MET A 127 0.73 9.38 3.46
N ARG A 128 0.86 9.92 4.68
CA ARG A 128 0.03 11.06 5.13
C ARG A 128 0.22 12.27 4.23
N GLU A 129 1.46 12.61 3.88
CA GLU A 129 1.72 13.74 2.97
C GLU A 129 1.22 13.45 1.54
N ALA A 130 1.31 12.20 1.07
CA ALA A 130 0.70 11.80 -0.20
C ALA A 130 -0.84 11.98 -0.19
N TRP A 131 -1.51 11.59 0.89
CA TRP A 131 -2.96 11.78 1.03
C TRP A 131 -3.36 13.26 1.08
N LYS A 132 -2.62 14.09 1.82
CA LYS A 132 -2.84 15.55 1.82
C LYS A 132 -2.68 16.18 0.44
N ALA A 133 -1.70 15.71 -0.34
CA ALA A 133 -1.46 16.19 -1.71
C ALA A 133 -2.51 15.68 -2.72
N HIS A 134 -3.13 14.54 -2.42
CA HIS A 134 -4.10 13.85 -3.29
C HIS A 134 -5.38 13.49 -2.52
N PRO A 135 -6.13 14.46 -1.97
CA PRO A 135 -7.26 14.19 -1.07
C PRO A 135 -8.45 13.52 -1.76
N ASN A 136 -8.48 13.52 -3.10
CA ASN A 136 -9.54 12.91 -3.92
C ASN A 136 -9.14 11.54 -4.50
N ASP A 137 -8.03 10.95 -4.06
CA ASP A 137 -7.59 9.61 -4.46
C ASP A 137 -7.91 8.60 -3.34
N ALA A 138 -8.92 7.75 -3.59
CA ALA A 138 -9.41 6.79 -2.60
C ALA A 138 -8.36 5.74 -2.22
N ASP A 139 -7.50 5.33 -3.16
CA ASP A 139 -6.50 4.31 -2.90
C ASP A 139 -5.37 4.88 -2.05
N ILE A 140 -4.94 6.13 -2.33
CA ILE A 140 -3.94 6.82 -1.50
C ILE A 140 -4.48 7.00 -0.07
N ALA A 141 -5.74 7.39 0.09
CA ALA A 141 -6.36 7.49 1.41
C ALA A 141 -6.38 6.14 2.14
N ALA A 142 -6.75 5.06 1.45
CA ALA A 142 -6.75 3.71 2.02
C ALA A 142 -5.35 3.21 2.40
N TRP A 143 -4.34 3.42 1.56
CA TRP A 143 -2.95 3.06 1.89
C TRP A 143 -2.34 3.95 2.99
N ALA A 144 -2.78 5.21 3.11
CA ALA A 144 -2.37 6.06 4.23
C ALA A 144 -2.94 5.57 5.56
N ALA A 145 -4.20 5.10 5.57
CA ALA A 145 -4.78 4.42 6.72
C ALA A 145 -3.99 3.16 7.08
N ASP A 146 -3.72 2.28 6.10
CA ASP A 146 -2.91 1.05 6.30
C ASP A 146 -1.54 1.37 6.93
N ALA A 147 -0.81 2.32 6.34
CA ALA A 147 0.50 2.73 6.81
C ALA A 147 0.47 3.21 8.27
N ARG A 148 -0.59 3.95 8.66
CA ARG A 148 -0.75 4.45 10.02
C ARG A 148 -1.17 3.35 11.00
N MET A 149 -2.04 2.43 10.58
CA MET A 149 -2.41 1.25 11.37
C MET A 149 -1.21 0.37 11.70
N MET A 150 -0.25 0.25 10.78
CA MET A 150 0.99 -0.50 11.00
C MET A 150 1.87 0.02 12.15
N LEU A 151 1.60 1.22 12.67
CA LEU A 151 2.26 1.71 13.88
C LEU A 151 1.68 1.14 15.17
N ARG A 152 0.46 0.59 15.12
CA ARG A 152 -0.24 -0.03 16.25
C ARG A 152 -1.07 -1.21 15.76
N PRO A 153 -0.45 -2.25 15.18
CA PRO A 153 -1.18 -3.39 14.65
C PRO A 153 -1.99 -4.03 15.79
N TRP A 154 -3.31 -4.14 15.61
CA TRP A 154 -4.26 -4.65 16.61
C TRP A 154 -4.35 -3.86 17.93
N ASP A 155 -3.84 -2.62 17.98
CA ASP A 155 -3.82 -1.76 19.17
C ASP A 155 -4.35 -0.34 18.85
N LEU A 156 -5.51 -0.27 18.19
CA LEU A 156 -6.10 1.02 17.78
C LEU A 156 -6.96 1.68 18.87
N TRP A 157 -7.47 0.92 19.83
CA TRP A 157 -8.34 1.44 20.89
C TRP A 157 -7.87 0.96 22.24
N HIS A 158 -7.98 1.83 23.24
CA HIS A 158 -7.90 1.43 24.63
C HIS A 158 -9.15 0.62 25.03
N ARG A 159 -9.05 -0.15 26.11
CA ARG A 159 -10.18 -0.94 26.64
C ARG A 159 -11.37 -0.09 27.08
N ASP A 160 -11.18 1.20 27.31
CA ASP A 160 -12.25 2.16 27.66
C ASP A 160 -12.86 2.83 26.41
N GLY A 161 -12.54 2.34 25.21
CA GLY A 161 -13.05 2.84 23.93
C GLY A 161 -12.37 4.12 23.44
N LYS A 162 -11.35 4.64 24.13
CA LYS A 162 -10.62 5.83 23.66
C LYS A 162 -9.63 5.47 22.55
N PRO A 163 -9.50 6.32 21.52
CA PRO A 163 -8.56 6.07 20.43
C PRO A 163 -7.12 6.11 20.95
N GLN A 164 -6.32 5.16 20.51
CA GLN A 164 -4.87 5.23 20.64
C GLN A 164 -4.32 6.36 19.75
N PRO A 165 -3.10 6.89 20.04
CA PRO A 165 -2.49 7.91 19.21
C PRO A 165 -2.40 7.48 17.73
N GLY A 166 -3.04 8.27 16.86
CA GLY A 166 -3.10 8.04 15.40
C GLY A 166 -4.38 7.35 14.92
N THR A 167 -5.21 6.80 15.81
CA THR A 167 -6.42 6.06 15.40
C THR A 167 -7.48 6.96 14.76
N GLU A 168 -7.66 8.19 15.26
CA GLU A 168 -8.61 9.14 14.65
C GLU A 168 -8.21 9.50 13.20
N GLU A 169 -6.91 9.58 12.93
CA GLU A 169 -6.38 9.82 11.59
C GLU A 169 -6.61 8.62 10.66
N VAL A 170 -6.47 7.39 11.17
CA VAL A 170 -6.83 6.16 10.46
C VAL A 170 -8.30 6.22 10.05
N VAL A 171 -9.20 6.47 11.01
CA VAL A 171 -10.65 6.54 10.75
C VAL A 171 -10.98 7.62 9.73
N ALA A 172 -10.39 8.82 9.86
CA ALA A 172 -10.60 9.92 8.91
C ALA A 172 -10.14 9.57 7.48
N ALA A 173 -9.02 8.86 7.34
CA ALA A 173 -8.52 8.41 6.04
C ALA A 173 -9.42 7.34 5.41
N LEU A 174 -9.91 6.39 6.20
CA LEU A 174 -10.86 5.36 5.76
C LEU A 174 -12.21 5.98 5.35
N ASP A 175 -12.74 6.91 6.14
CA ASP A 175 -13.97 7.64 5.82
C ASP A 175 -13.83 8.46 4.53
N ALA A 176 -12.67 9.08 4.30
CA ALA A 176 -12.39 9.78 3.05
C ALA A 176 -12.37 8.81 1.86
N ALA A 177 -11.67 7.68 1.98
CA ALA A 177 -11.63 6.65 0.95
C ALA A 177 -13.02 6.10 0.61
N LEU A 178 -13.82 5.76 1.63
CA LEU A 178 -15.17 5.19 1.46
C LEU A 178 -16.18 6.20 0.94
N ARG A 179 -16.01 7.50 1.22
CA ARG A 179 -16.82 8.56 0.62
C ARG A 179 -16.59 8.69 -0.89
N LEU A 180 -15.33 8.55 -1.32
CA LEU A 180 -14.94 8.59 -2.73
C LEU A 180 -15.32 7.30 -3.47
N ASN A 181 -15.15 6.16 -2.80
CA ASN A 181 -15.49 4.84 -3.33
C ASN A 181 -16.04 3.93 -2.22
N PRO A 182 -17.38 3.85 -2.04
CA PRO A 182 -18.00 3.03 -1.01
C PRO A 182 -17.68 1.53 -1.12
N ARG A 183 -17.25 1.06 -2.30
CA ARG A 183 -16.89 -0.34 -2.57
C ARG A 183 -15.38 -0.54 -2.65
N HIS A 184 -14.57 0.39 -2.13
CA HIS A 184 -13.13 0.26 -2.14
C HIS A 184 -12.70 -0.96 -1.30
N PRO A 185 -11.97 -1.94 -1.86
CA PRO A 185 -11.71 -3.21 -1.18
C PRO A 185 -10.86 -3.02 0.08
N LEU A 186 -9.72 -2.31 -0.03
CA LEU A 186 -8.84 -2.08 1.12
C LEU A 186 -9.53 -1.26 2.22
N ALA A 187 -10.14 -0.12 1.88
CA ALA A 187 -10.81 0.71 2.87
C ALA A 187 -11.94 -0.04 3.61
N ASN A 188 -12.76 -0.83 2.91
CA ASN A 188 -13.78 -1.65 3.56
C ASN A 188 -13.16 -2.69 4.50
N HIS A 189 -12.09 -3.36 4.08
CA HIS A 189 -11.38 -4.33 4.90
C HIS A 189 -10.80 -3.68 6.17
N LEU A 190 -10.05 -2.60 5.99
CA LEU A 190 -9.40 -1.89 7.10
C LEU A 190 -10.39 -1.21 8.02
N ALA A 191 -11.57 -0.80 7.54
CA ALA A 191 -12.63 -0.26 8.39
C ALA A 191 -13.14 -1.30 9.39
N VAL A 192 -13.25 -2.58 8.99
CA VAL A 192 -13.57 -3.66 9.94
C VAL A 192 -12.49 -3.75 11.01
N HIS A 193 -11.22 -3.81 10.62
CA HIS A 193 -10.10 -3.85 11.58
C HIS A 193 -10.03 -2.61 12.48
N ALA A 194 -10.35 -1.44 11.94
CA ALA A 194 -10.35 -0.19 12.67
C ALA A 194 -11.47 -0.13 13.70
N HIS A 195 -12.59 -0.83 13.52
CA HIS A 195 -13.75 -0.72 14.42
C HIS A 195 -14.02 -1.97 15.26
N GLU A 196 -13.46 -3.14 14.94
CA GLU A 196 -13.76 -4.39 15.64
C GLU A 196 -13.42 -4.39 17.14
N ALA A 197 -12.43 -3.58 17.54
CA ALA A 197 -11.98 -3.44 18.93
C ALA A 197 -12.42 -2.12 19.59
N SER A 198 -13.30 -1.32 18.97
CA SER A 198 -13.64 0.03 19.44
C SER A 198 -14.74 0.09 20.52
N ALA A 199 -15.22 -1.06 21.03
CA ALA A 199 -16.34 -1.16 21.96
C ALA A 199 -16.05 -2.12 23.12
#